data_AF-K9ZAF4-F1
#
_entry.id   AF-K9ZAF4-F1
#
_cell.length_a   1.000
_cell.length_b   1.000
_cell.length_c   1.000
_cell.angle_alpha   90.00
_cell.angle_beta   90.00
_cell.angle_gamma   90.00
#
_symmetry.space_group_name_H-M   'P 1'
#
loop_
_entity.id
_entity.type
_entity.pdbx_description
1 polymer ?
#
loop_
_entity_poly.entity_id
_entity_poly.type
_entity_poly.pdbx_seq_one_letter_code
_entity_poly.pdbx_strand_id
1 'polypeptide(L)'
;MAINIPNRNTKILSQLIDGLRIIAWQEYKNENRDSEVKGLDLYELFKEEWVNHEIHKMSLAELNKFMAELRYTQADLAGVRSEYYRNRNQNNNNQNQQPIEALGNIPF
;
A
#
# COMPACT_ATOMS: atom_id res chain seq x y z
N MET A 1 -31.65 -6.16 10.83
CA MET A 1 -30.19 -6.01 10.63
C MET A 1 -29.54 -7.31 11.06
N ALA A 2 -28.82 -7.99 10.17
CA ALA A 2 -28.14 -9.25 10.48
C ALA A 2 -26.70 -8.95 10.91
N ILE A 3 -26.22 -9.65 11.95
CA ILE A 3 -24.81 -9.64 12.32
C ILE A 3 -24.04 -10.33 11.20
N ASN A 4 -23.22 -9.57 10.48
CA ASN A 4 -22.39 -10.11 9.40
C ASN A 4 -21.07 -10.63 9.98
N ILE A 5 -20.91 -11.94 10.09
CA ILE A 5 -19.66 -12.54 10.53
C ILE A 5 -18.67 -12.46 9.35
N PRO A 6 -17.55 -11.75 9.48
CA PRO A 6 -16.60 -11.62 8.39
C PRO A 6 -16.02 -12.99 8.04
N ASN A 7 -16.22 -13.40 6.78
CA ASN A 7 -15.61 -14.60 6.25
C ASN A 7 -14.08 -14.42 6.26
N ARG A 8 -13.36 -15.37 6.87
CA ARG A 8 -11.88 -15.35 6.93
C ARG A 8 -11.27 -15.23 5.53
N ASN A 9 -11.89 -15.85 4.53
CA ASN A 9 -11.40 -15.84 3.15
C ASN A 9 -11.45 -14.43 2.54
N THR A 10 -12.47 -13.64 2.85
CA THR A 10 -12.59 -12.25 2.37
C THR A 10 -11.49 -11.38 2.95
N LYS A 11 -11.18 -11.56 4.24
CA LYS A 11 -10.07 -10.84 4.89
C LYS A 11 -8.73 -11.21 4.26
N ILE A 12 -8.48 -12.51 4.04
CA ILE A 12 -7.24 -13.00 3.42
C ILE A 12 -7.11 -12.45 2.00
N LEU A 13 -8.16 -12.53 1.18
CA LEU A 13 -8.19 -11.97 -0.17
C LEU A 13 -7.83 -10.49 -0.19
N SER A 14 -8.47 -9.68 0.66
CA SER A 14 -8.18 -8.25 0.77
C SER A 14 -6.72 -7.98 1.14
N GLN A 15 -6.14 -8.78 2.05
CA GLN A 15 -4.73 -8.64 2.43
C GLN A 15 -3.77 -9.03 1.30
N LEU A 16 -4.07 -10.09 0.55
CA LEU A 16 -3.25 -10.51 -0.58
C LEU A 16 -3.30 -9.48 -1.71
N ILE A 17 -4.50 -8.99 -2.05
CA ILE A 17 -4.70 -7.93 -3.05
C ILE A 17 -3.96 -6.64 -2.65
N ASP A 18 -4.01 -6.24 -1.38
CA ASP A 18 -3.24 -5.07 -0.89
C ASP A 18 -1.72 -5.29 -1.00
N GLY A 19 -1.23 -6.51 -0.75
CA GLY A 19 0.18 -6.84 -0.97
C GLY A 19 0.59 -6.71 -2.42
N LEU A 20 -0.21 -7.25 -3.34
CA LEU A 20 0.03 -7.15 -4.78
C LEU A 20 -0.07 -5.70 -5.27
N ARG A 21 -1.00 -4.89 -4.72
CA ARG A 21 -1.08 -3.45 -5.00
C ARG A 21 0.23 -2.74 -4.67
N ILE A 22 0.84 -3.06 -3.54
CA ILE A 22 2.09 -2.41 -3.11
C ILE A 22 3.23 -2.74 -4.07
N ILE A 23 3.34 -4.00 -4.49
CA ILE A 23 4.34 -4.44 -5.47
C ILE A 23 4.10 -3.73 -6.81
N ALA A 24 2.86 -3.78 -7.30
CA ALA A 24 2.49 -3.11 -8.55
C ALA A 24 2.78 -1.61 -8.51
N TRP A 25 2.52 -0.94 -7.38
CA TRP A 25 2.85 0.47 -7.20
C TRP A 25 4.36 0.74 -7.18
N GLN A 26 5.16 -0.15 -6.59
CA GLN A 26 6.62 -0.01 -6.62
C GLN A 26 7.15 -0.07 -8.05
N GLU A 27 6.63 -0.99 -8.85
CA GLU A 27 7.02 -1.16 -10.25
C GLU A 27 6.50 -0.04 -11.15
N TYR A 28 5.25 0.39 -10.96
CA TYR A 28 4.70 1.54 -11.67
C TYR A 28 5.54 2.81 -11.46
N LYS A 29 6.03 3.04 -10.24
CA LYS A 29 6.95 4.15 -9.96
C LYS A 29 8.31 3.98 -10.65
N ASN A 30 8.83 2.77 -10.70
CA ASN A 30 10.12 2.48 -11.32
C ASN A 30 10.04 2.71 -12.83
N GLU A 31 8.96 2.28 -13.47
CA GLU A 31 8.68 2.51 -14.90
C GLU A 31 8.47 3.99 -15.22
N ASN A 32 7.85 4.74 -14.30
CA ASN A 32 7.61 6.18 -14.44
C ASN A 32 8.69 7.05 -13.77
N ARG A 33 9.89 6.50 -13.53
CA ARG A 33 10.97 7.21 -12.83
C ARG A 33 11.42 8.47 -13.56
N ASP A 34 11.34 8.50 -14.88
CA ASP A 34 11.71 9.66 -15.71
C ASP A 34 10.51 10.48 -16.20
N SER A 35 9.28 10.10 -15.81
CA SER A 35 8.06 10.85 -16.15
C SER A 35 8.01 12.22 -15.46
N GLU A 36 7.41 13.21 -16.10
CA GLU A 36 7.15 14.53 -15.47
C GLU A 36 6.11 14.42 -14.35
N VAL A 37 5.23 13.41 -14.39
CA VAL A 37 4.19 13.18 -13.39
C VAL A 37 4.78 12.43 -12.20
N LYS A 38 4.65 12.99 -10.99
CA LYS A 38 5.27 12.47 -9.76
C LYS A 38 4.30 12.46 -8.58
N GLY A 39 4.69 11.76 -7.51
CA GLY A 39 4.02 11.84 -6.22
C GLY A 39 2.57 11.39 -6.27
N LEU A 40 1.67 12.25 -5.79
CA LEU A 40 0.24 11.96 -5.68
C LEU A 40 -0.43 11.87 -7.06
N ASP A 41 -0.03 12.70 -8.03
CA ASP A 41 -0.63 12.71 -9.36
C ASP A 41 -0.35 11.38 -10.09
N LEU A 42 0.88 10.87 -9.94
CA LEU A 42 1.25 9.55 -10.47
C LEU A 42 0.46 8.43 -9.79
N TYR A 43 0.18 8.58 -8.50
CA TYR A 43 -0.60 7.60 -7.76
C TYR A 43 -2.07 7.59 -8.18
N GLU A 44 -2.67 8.73 -8.50
CA GLU A 44 -4.06 8.78 -8.98
C GLU A 44 -4.21 8.07 -10.33
N LEU A 45 -3.23 8.20 -11.24
CA LEU A 45 -3.20 7.42 -12.49
C LEU A 45 -3.13 5.92 -12.21
N PHE A 46 -2.17 5.50 -11.38
CA PHE A 46 -2.05 4.10 -10.97
C PHE A 46 -3.34 3.57 -10.33
N LYS A 47 -3.99 4.37 -9.48
CA LYS A 47 -5.20 4.00 -8.76
C LYS A 47 -6.39 3.80 -9.71
N GLU A 48 -6.52 4.62 -10.74
CA GLU A 48 -7.55 4.44 -11.77
C GLU A 48 -7.38 3.11 -12.51
N GLU A 49 -6.16 2.79 -12.92
CA GLU A 49 -5.82 1.51 -13.56
C GLU A 49 -6.05 0.34 -12.59
N TRP A 50 -5.59 0.49 -11.35
CA TRP A 50 -5.67 -0.55 -10.33
C TRP A 50 -7.10 -0.92 -9.97
N VAL A 51 -8.00 0.05 -9.81
CA VAL A 51 -9.41 -0.21 -9.44
C VAL A 51 -10.14 -1.02 -10.53
N ASN A 52 -9.74 -0.84 -11.79
CA ASN A 52 -10.32 -1.56 -12.92
C ASN A 52 -9.65 -2.93 -13.20
N HIS A 53 -8.56 -3.25 -12.48
CA HIS A 53 -7.79 -4.47 -12.71
C HIS A 53 -8.59 -5.74 -12.38
N GLU A 54 -8.43 -6.79 -13.19
CA GLU A 54 -9.20 -8.04 -13.09
C GLU A 54 -8.98 -8.82 -11.77
N ILE A 55 -7.87 -8.53 -11.09
CA ILE A 55 -7.49 -9.16 -9.81
C ILE A 55 -8.56 -9.02 -8.72
N HIS A 56 -9.36 -7.96 -8.76
CA HIS A 56 -10.45 -7.74 -7.80
C HIS A 56 -11.61 -8.72 -7.97
N LYS A 57 -11.66 -9.45 -9.09
CA LYS A 57 -12.68 -10.46 -9.38
C LYS A 57 -12.21 -11.89 -9.11
N MET A 58 -10.91 -12.07 -8.80
CA MET A 58 -10.33 -13.39 -8.56
C MET A 58 -10.81 -13.99 -7.24
N SER A 59 -11.10 -15.29 -7.26
CA SER A 59 -11.25 -16.10 -6.07
C SER A 59 -9.92 -16.33 -5.36
N LEU A 60 -9.96 -16.83 -4.12
CA LEU A 60 -8.74 -17.12 -3.35
C LEU A 60 -7.86 -18.18 -4.04
N ALA A 61 -8.48 -19.15 -4.73
CA ALA A 61 -7.74 -20.18 -5.45
C ALA A 61 -7.03 -19.59 -6.69
N GLU A 62 -7.70 -18.73 -7.45
CA GLU A 62 -7.12 -18.04 -8.61
C GLU A 62 -5.99 -17.10 -8.18
N LEU A 63 -6.20 -16.33 -7.11
CA LEU A 63 -5.18 -15.43 -6.59
C LEU A 63 -3.94 -16.18 -6.09
N ASN A 64 -4.11 -17.34 -5.44
CA ASN A 64 -2.98 -18.20 -5.05
C ASN A 64 -2.21 -18.75 -6.24
N LYS A 65 -2.88 -19.13 -7.34
CA LYS A 65 -2.21 -19.55 -8.58
C LYS A 65 -1.44 -18.40 -9.21
N PHE A 66 -2.08 -17.23 -9.34
CA PHE A 66 -1.45 -16.03 -9.87
C PHE A 66 -0.20 -15.64 -9.08
N MET A 67 -0.27 -15.65 -7.74
CA MET A 67 0.91 -15.41 -6.91
C MET A 67 2.03 -16.44 -7.16
N ALA A 68 1.69 -17.72 -7.29
CA ALA A 68 2.68 -18.76 -7.56
C ALA A 68 3.36 -18.59 -8.93
N GLU A 69 2.63 -18.16 -9.96
CA GLU A 69 3.17 -17.81 -11.28
C GLU A 69 4.18 -16.66 -11.19
N LEU A 70 3.87 -15.66 -10.37
CA LEU A 70 4.77 -14.54 -10.04
C LEU A 70 5.87 -14.92 -9.03
N ARG A 71 5.92 -16.18 -8.58
CA ARG A 71 6.85 -16.70 -7.57
C ARG A 71 6.76 -16.01 -6.19
N TYR A 72 5.59 -15.50 -5.85
CA TYR A 72 5.30 -14.97 -4.51
C TYR A 72 4.53 -15.99 -3.67
N THR A 73 4.84 -16.00 -2.38
CA THR A 73 4.06 -16.68 -1.36
C THR A 73 3.22 -15.67 -0.56
N GLN A 74 2.25 -16.17 0.20
CA GLN A 74 1.48 -15.32 1.12
C GLN A 74 2.37 -14.67 2.19
N ALA A 75 3.43 -15.35 2.62
CA ALA A 75 4.38 -14.83 3.59
C ALA A 75 5.17 -13.64 3.01
N ASP A 76 5.56 -13.72 1.73
CA ASP A 76 6.25 -12.63 1.04
C ASP A 76 5.36 -11.39 1.00
N LEU A 77 4.09 -11.53 0.60
CA LEU A 77 3.14 -10.40 0.59
C LEU A 77 2.88 -9.83 1.98
N ALA A 78 2.82 -10.68 3.01
CA ALA A 78 2.71 -10.21 4.38
C ALA A 78 3.94 -9.40 4.82
N GLY A 79 5.14 -9.82 4.40
CA GLY A 79 6.40 -9.10 4.60
C GLY A 79 6.39 -7.74 3.90
N VAL A 80 6.07 -7.71 2.60
CA VAL A 80 5.96 -6.50 1.78
C VAL A 80 5.03 -5.48 2.43
N ARG A 81 3.83 -5.92 2.86
CA ARG A 81 2.87 -5.03 3.53
C ARG A 81 3.43 -4.47 4.84
N SER A 82 3.98 -5.34 5.67
CA SER A 82 4.53 -4.96 6.97
C SER A 82 5.64 -3.92 6.82
N GLU A 83 6.55 -4.14 5.87
CA GLU A 83 7.62 -3.20 5.56
C GLU A 83 7.09 -1.87 5.00
N TYR A 84 6.16 -1.93 4.04
CA TYR A 84 5.59 -0.73 3.43
C TYR A 84 4.92 0.18 4.46
N TYR A 85 4.07 -0.37 5.33
CA TYR A 85 3.39 0.42 6.35
C TYR A 85 4.33 0.85 7.48
N ARG A 86 5.35 0.06 7.81
CA ARG A 86 6.43 0.47 8.73
C ARG A 86 7.14 1.71 8.20
N ASN A 87 7.60 1.67 6.95
CA ASN A 87 8.34 2.77 6.32
C ASN A 87 7.45 4.01 6.16
N ARG A 88 6.18 3.84 5.79
CA ARG A 88 5.20 4.95 5.72
C ARG A 88 5.03 5.64 7.08
N ASN A 89 4.90 4.87 8.15
CA ASN A 89 4.70 5.42 9.50
C ASN A 89 5.96 6.12 10.02
N GLN A 90 7.15 5.59 9.73
CA GLN A 90 8.43 6.23 10.08
C GLN A 90 8.59 7.57 9.37
N ASN A 91 8.29 7.62 8.06
CA ASN A 91 8.39 8.86 7.29
C ASN A 91 7.38 9.92 7.74
N ASN A 92 6.17 9.52 8.13
CA ASN A 92 5.16 10.43 8.68
C ASN A 92 5.52 10.96 10.08
N ASN A 93 6.15 10.15 10.93
CA ASN A 93 6.58 10.58 12.27
C ASN A 93 7.73 11.60 12.22
N ASN A 94 8.64 11.49 11.25
CA ASN A 94 9.74 12.42 11.08
C ASN A 94 9.30 13.80 10.54
N GLN A 95 8.14 13.90 9.87
CA GLN A 95 7.60 15.19 9.41
C GLN A 95 6.92 16.01 10.52
N ASN A 96 6.62 15.40 11.68
CA ASN A 96 5.97 16.07 12.82
C ASN A 96 6.95 16.56 13.90
N GLN A 97 8.27 16.48 13.67
CA GLN A 97 9.28 17.06 14.56
C GLN A 97 9.70 18.45 14.06
N GLN A 98 8.80 19.43 14.17
CA GLN A 98 9.20 20.84 14.22
C GLN A 98 9.82 21.08 15.60
N PRO A 99 11.06 21.58 15.72
CA PRO A 99 11.61 21.96 17.02
C PRO A 99 10.81 23.14 17.59
N ILE A 100 10.19 22.92 18.75
CA ILE A 100 9.54 23.94 19.56
C ILE A 100 10.61 24.75 20.30
N GLU A 101 11.49 25.45 19.59
CA GLU A 101 12.49 26.33 20.20
C GLU A 101 12.55 27.65 19.45
N ALA A 102 11.87 28.66 20.02
CA ALA A 102 12.23 30.09 20.06
C ALA A 102 11.00 31.01 20.00
N LEU A 103 10.09 30.91 20.98
CA LEU A 103 9.21 32.02 21.34
C LEU A 103 9.19 32.16 22.86
N GLY A 104 9.87 33.20 23.36
CA GLY A 104 9.68 33.65 24.74
C GLY A 104 10.96 34.07 25.45
N ASN A 105 11.59 35.15 25.00
CA ASN A 105 12.31 36.00 25.94
C ASN A 105 11.60 37.36 25.94
N ILE A 106 10.69 37.55 26.89
CA ILE A 106 10.08 38.84 27.21
C ILE A 106 10.61 39.20 28.60
N PRO A 107 11.37 40.30 28.76
CA PRO A 107 11.94 40.68 30.05
C PRO A 107 10.87 41.22 30.99
N PHE A 108 11.10 41.02 32.29
CA PHE A 108 10.37 41.67 33.41
C PHE A 108 10.66 43.16 33.46
#